data_AF-Q91300-F1
#
_entry.id   AF-Q91300-F1
#
_cell.length_a   1.000
_cell.length_b   1.000
_cell.length_c   1.000
_cell.angle_alpha   90.00
_cell.angle_beta   90.00
_cell.angle_gamma   90.00
#
_symmetry.space_group_name_H-M   'P 1'
#
loop_
_entity.id
_entity.type
_entity.pdbx_description
1 polymer ?
#
loop_
_entity_poly.entity_id
_entity_poly.type
_entity_poly.pdbx_seq_one_letter_code
_entity_poly.pdbx_strand_id
1 'polypeptide(L)'
;EAFGNAKTVKNDNSSRFGKFIRINFDVNGYIVGANIETYLLEKSRAIRQAKEERAFHIFYYLMSGAGEHLKNDLLLEAYNKYRFLSNGHVTIPGQQDKDLFQETLEAMKIMGFPDDEQIGLLRVIAGVLQLGNIAFKKERNTDQASMPDNTAAQKVCHLLGINVNDFTRAILMPRIKVGRDYVQKAQTKEQADFAIEALAKATYERMFRWLVMRINKALDKTKRQGASFIGILDIAGFEIFELNSFEQLCINYTNEKLQQ
;
A
#
# COMPACT_ATOMS: atom_id res chain seq x y z
N GLU A 1 -10.78 -5.03 0.60
CA GLU A 1 -11.22 -3.62 0.60
C GLU A 1 -10.35 -2.74 1.47
N ALA A 2 -10.16 -3.03 2.77
CA ALA A 2 -9.30 -2.23 3.67
C ALA A 2 -7.97 -1.73 3.07
N PHE A 3 -7.30 -2.58 2.27
CA PHE A 3 -5.98 -2.31 1.68
C PHE A 3 -6.00 -1.69 0.27
N GLY A 4 -7.15 -1.67 -0.39
CA GLY A 4 -7.27 -1.24 -1.79
C GLY A 4 -8.33 -0.16 -2.01
N ASN A 5 -9.13 0.15 -1.00
CA ASN A 5 -10.17 1.17 -1.07
C ASN A 5 -9.72 2.44 -0.34
N ALA A 6 -10.29 3.56 -0.76
CA ALA A 6 -10.07 4.87 -0.16
C ALA A 6 -11.29 5.77 -0.33
N LYS A 7 -11.39 6.79 0.52
CA LYS A 7 -12.35 7.89 0.36
C LYS A 7 -11.85 8.86 -0.70
N THR A 8 -12.70 9.16 -1.68
CA THR A 8 -12.54 10.24 -2.64
C THR A 8 -13.52 11.37 -2.34
N VAL A 9 -13.56 12.40 -3.20
CA VAL A 9 -14.58 13.46 -3.13
C VAL A 9 -15.99 12.93 -3.44
N LYS A 10 -16.10 11.91 -4.30
CA LYS A 10 -17.39 11.41 -4.83
C LYS A 10 -17.86 10.12 -4.18
N ASN A 11 -16.95 9.34 -3.58
CA ASN A 11 -17.26 8.04 -3.01
C ASN A 11 -16.40 7.79 -1.76
N ASP A 12 -17.06 7.54 -0.63
CA ASP A 12 -16.40 7.32 0.65
C ASP A 12 -15.65 5.97 0.76
N ASN A 13 -15.97 4.99 -0.09
CA ASN A 13 -15.36 3.67 -0.12
C ASN A 13 -15.05 3.23 -1.57
N SER A 14 -14.28 4.04 -2.30
CA SER A 14 -13.93 3.76 -3.69
C SER A 14 -12.86 2.68 -3.79
N SER A 15 -13.11 1.62 -4.56
CA SER A 15 -12.08 0.68 -5.01
C SER A 15 -11.02 1.42 -5.82
N ARG A 16 -9.75 1.34 -5.41
CA ARG A 16 -8.60 1.98 -6.10
C ARG A 16 -7.69 0.98 -6.78
N PHE A 17 -8.32 -0.09 -7.25
CA PHE A 17 -7.75 -1.19 -8.02
C PHE A 17 -8.91 -1.87 -8.76
N GLY A 18 -8.62 -2.51 -9.88
CA GLY A 18 -9.55 -3.46 -10.50
C GLY A 18 -9.39 -4.84 -9.88
N LYS A 19 -10.49 -5.59 -9.78
CA LYS A 19 -10.49 -6.99 -9.35
C LYS A 19 -11.35 -7.83 -10.30
N PHE A 20 -10.85 -9.01 -10.63
CA PHE A 20 -11.60 -10.05 -11.32
C PHE A 20 -11.68 -11.27 -10.41
N ILE A 21 -12.89 -11.63 -9.98
CA ILE A 21 -13.14 -12.75 -9.09
C ILE A 21 -13.69 -13.90 -9.92
N ARG A 22 -12.96 -14.99 -9.96
CA ARG A 22 -13.39 -16.24 -10.58
C ARG A 22 -13.89 -17.20 -9.51
N ILE A 23 -15.16 -17.58 -9.56
CA ILE A 23 -15.77 -18.59 -8.69
C ILE A 23 -15.95 -19.87 -9.50
N ASN A 24 -15.36 -20.98 -9.05
CA ASN A 24 -15.38 -22.26 -9.74
C ASN A 24 -16.47 -23.18 -9.16
N PHE A 25 -17.16 -23.92 -10.03
CA PHE A 25 -18.24 -24.83 -9.68
C PHE A 25 -17.96 -26.25 -10.18
N ASP A 26 -18.44 -27.27 -9.45
CA ASP A 26 -18.48 -28.64 -9.94
C ASP A 26 -19.68 -28.90 -10.87
N VAL A 27 -19.80 -30.13 -11.38
CA VAL A 27 -20.90 -30.56 -12.26
C VAL A 27 -22.28 -30.50 -11.59
N ASN A 28 -22.34 -30.45 -10.27
CA ASN A 28 -23.59 -30.36 -9.50
C ASN A 28 -23.93 -28.91 -9.12
N GLY A 29 -23.08 -27.94 -9.48
CA GLY A 29 -23.27 -26.53 -9.17
C GLY A 29 -22.80 -26.12 -7.77
N TYR A 30 -22.01 -26.94 -7.07
CA TYR A 30 -21.41 -26.53 -5.79
C TYR A 30 -20.10 -25.75 -6.00
N ILE A 31 -19.87 -24.73 -5.17
CA ILE A 31 -18.63 -23.96 -5.18
C ILE A 31 -17.48 -24.86 -4.73
N VAL A 32 -16.44 -24.94 -5.57
CA VAL A 32 -15.23 -25.75 -5.30
C VAL A 32 -13.96 -24.93 -5.14
N GLY A 33 -14.02 -23.61 -5.38
CA GLY A 33 -12.88 -22.72 -5.16
C GLY A 33 -13.11 -21.34 -5.76
N ALA A 34 -12.21 -20.42 -5.43
CA ALA A 34 -12.22 -19.08 -6.00
C ALA A 34 -10.80 -18.55 -6.22
N ASN A 35 -10.66 -17.65 -7.19
CA ASN A 35 -9.42 -16.95 -7.48
C ASN A 35 -9.71 -15.47 -7.73
N ILE A 36 -8.82 -14.61 -7.24
CA ILE A 36 -8.91 -13.16 -7.39
C ILE A 36 -7.68 -12.67 -8.14
N GLU A 37 -7.90 -12.06 -9.30
CA GLU A 37 -6.90 -11.26 -9.99
C GLU A 37 -7.10 -9.78 -9.68
N THR A 38 -6.02 -9.03 -9.58
CA THR A 38 -6.07 -7.60 -9.30
C THR A 38 -5.24 -6.81 -10.30
N TYR A 39 -5.73 -5.63 -10.69
CA TYR A 39 -5.13 -4.76 -11.69
C TYR A 39 -5.01 -3.34 -11.16
N LEU A 40 -3.95 -2.63 -11.59
CA LEU A 40 -3.83 -1.17 -11.46
C LEU A 40 -4.15 -0.60 -10.06
N LEU A 41 -3.48 -1.10 -9.02
CA LEU A 41 -3.53 -0.45 -7.71
C LEU A 41 -2.97 0.98 -7.84
N GLU A 42 -3.75 1.98 -7.41
CA GLU A 42 -3.38 3.39 -7.40
C GLU A 42 -2.32 3.67 -6.30
N LYS A 43 -1.11 3.14 -6.47
CA LYS A 43 -0.05 3.19 -5.47
C LYS A 43 0.37 4.61 -5.09
N SER A 44 0.19 5.59 -5.97
CA SER A 44 0.41 7.02 -5.69
C SER A 44 -0.41 7.52 -4.49
N ARG A 45 -1.61 6.96 -4.29
CA ARG A 45 -2.49 7.27 -3.16
C ARG A 45 -1.91 6.91 -1.81
N ALA A 46 -0.96 5.98 -1.74
CA ALA A 46 -0.27 5.65 -0.49
C ALA A 46 0.65 6.78 0.01
N ILE A 47 1.04 7.72 -0.85
CA ILE A 47 2.01 8.78 -0.53
C ILE A 47 1.45 10.19 -0.60
N ARG A 48 0.44 10.44 -1.46
CA ARG A 48 -0.16 11.75 -1.66
C ARG A 48 -1.64 11.61 -1.99
N GLN A 49 -2.47 12.51 -1.48
CA GLN A 49 -3.91 12.53 -1.73
C GLN A 49 -4.36 13.93 -2.14
N ALA A 50 -5.40 13.99 -2.98
CA ALA A 50 -6.06 15.26 -3.30
C ALA A 50 -6.79 15.80 -2.06
N LYS A 51 -7.18 17.08 -2.10
CA LYS A 51 -7.90 17.74 -1.00
C LYS A 51 -9.16 16.93 -0.62
N GLU A 52 -9.40 16.77 0.68
CA GLU A 52 -10.56 16.06 1.26
C GLU A 52 -10.63 14.53 0.98
N GLU A 53 -9.62 13.97 0.32
CA GLU A 53 -9.48 12.53 0.12
C GLU A 53 -8.68 11.85 1.23
N ARG A 54 -8.89 10.55 1.41
CA ARG A 54 -8.08 9.70 2.29
C ARG A 54 -7.03 8.91 1.50
N ALA A 55 -5.97 8.51 2.19
CA ALA A 55 -5.14 7.38 1.75
C ALA A 55 -5.96 6.07 1.83
N PHE A 56 -5.33 4.92 1.59
CA PHE A 56 -6.00 3.62 1.78
C PHE A 56 -6.54 3.47 3.20
N HIS A 57 -7.73 2.88 3.35
CA HIS A 57 -8.43 2.81 4.62
C HIS A 57 -7.61 2.17 5.74
N ILE A 58 -6.81 1.14 5.42
CA ILE A 58 -5.99 0.42 6.39
C ILE A 58 -5.05 1.32 7.19
N PHE A 59 -4.57 2.44 6.64
CA PHE A 59 -3.74 3.39 7.40
C PHE A 59 -4.54 4.01 8.56
N TYR A 60 -5.80 4.37 8.32
CA TYR A 60 -6.67 4.96 9.32
C TYR A 60 -7.17 3.91 10.31
N TYR A 61 -7.49 2.71 9.83
CA TYR A 61 -7.87 1.58 10.66
C TYR A 61 -6.76 1.23 11.65
N LEU A 62 -5.52 1.11 11.17
CA LEU A 62 -4.36 0.84 12.01
C LEU A 62 -4.17 1.93 13.08
N MET A 63 -4.22 3.20 12.67
CA MET A 63 -3.96 4.33 13.56
C MET A 63 -5.02 4.50 14.66
N SER A 64 -6.29 4.27 14.33
CA SER A 64 -7.41 4.37 15.28
C SER A 64 -7.62 3.08 16.09
N GLY A 65 -7.42 1.93 15.45
CA GLY A 65 -7.80 0.62 15.97
C GLY A 65 -6.69 -0.13 16.69
N ALA A 66 -5.41 0.20 16.45
CA ALA A 66 -4.32 -0.38 17.21
C ALA A 66 -4.41 0.07 18.68
N GLY A 67 -4.42 -0.91 19.59
CA GLY A 67 -4.25 -0.64 21.03
C GLY A 67 -2.86 -0.08 21.32
N GLU A 68 -2.67 0.49 22.51
CA GLU A 68 -1.42 1.17 22.90
C GLU A 68 -0.17 0.28 22.78
N HIS A 69 -0.27 -0.99 23.15
CA HIS A 69 0.83 -1.94 22.99
C HIS A 69 1.26 -2.06 21.52
N LEU A 70 0.31 -2.31 20.63
CA LEU A 70 0.58 -2.49 19.20
C LEU A 70 1.07 -1.18 18.55
N LYS A 71 0.56 -0.02 19.00
CA LYS A 71 1.07 1.28 18.55
C LYS A 71 2.54 1.47 18.91
N ASN A 72 2.93 1.11 20.13
CA ASN A 72 4.32 1.19 20.57
C ASN A 72 5.21 0.22 19.77
N ASP A 73 4.78 -1.03 19.57
CA ASP A 73 5.54 -2.01 18.79
C ASP A 73 5.73 -1.59 17.33
N LEU A 74 4.72 -0.93 16.76
CA LEU A 74 4.73 -0.46 15.37
C LEU A 74 5.29 0.96 15.23
N LEU A 75 5.75 1.57 16.33
CA LEU A 75 6.29 2.92 16.38
C LEU A 75 5.34 3.95 15.76
N LEU A 76 4.03 3.81 16.01
CA LEU A 76 3.00 4.68 15.47
C LEU A 76 2.95 6.02 16.22
N GLU A 77 2.66 7.08 15.48
CA GLU A 77 2.56 8.45 15.98
C GLU A 77 1.16 9.03 15.67
N ALA A 78 0.91 10.28 16.06
CA ALA A 78 -0.33 10.97 15.71
C ALA A 78 -0.42 11.24 14.19
N TYR A 79 -1.64 11.35 13.65
CA TYR A 79 -1.90 11.59 12.22
C TYR A 79 -1.10 12.75 11.62
N ASN A 80 -0.97 13.86 12.36
CA ASN A 80 -0.27 15.06 11.90
C ASN A 80 1.26 14.90 11.82
N LYS A 81 1.81 13.77 12.28
CA LYS A 81 3.23 13.45 12.16
C LYS A 81 3.57 12.74 10.86
N TYR A 82 2.59 12.31 10.06
CA TYR A 82 2.82 11.57 8.83
C TYR A 82 2.61 12.41 7.58
N ARG A 83 3.71 12.73 6.87
CA ARG A 83 3.66 13.51 5.62
C ARG A 83 2.85 12.82 4.50
N PHE A 84 2.82 11.49 4.50
CA PHE A 84 2.05 10.71 3.52
C PHE A 84 0.54 10.67 3.79
N LEU A 85 0.09 11.19 4.94
CA LEU A 85 -1.32 11.45 5.21
C LEU A 85 -1.58 12.94 4.94
N SER A 86 -1.69 13.31 3.66
CA SER A 86 -1.67 14.71 3.20
C SER A 86 -2.75 15.59 3.86
N ASN A 87 -3.90 15.01 4.18
CA ASN A 87 -5.02 15.70 4.82
C ASN A 87 -5.20 15.32 6.31
N GLY A 88 -4.24 14.62 6.92
CA GLY A 88 -4.33 14.15 8.29
C GLY A 88 -5.52 13.21 8.54
N HIS A 89 -6.21 13.41 9.67
CA HIS A 89 -7.35 12.59 10.09
C HIS A 89 -8.66 13.09 9.46
N VAL A 90 -8.91 12.71 8.21
CA VAL A 90 -10.23 12.85 7.56
C VAL A 90 -11.12 11.73 8.09
N THR A 91 -12.41 11.95 8.37
CA THR A 91 -13.38 10.91 8.83
C THR A 91 -14.33 10.47 7.70
N ILE A 92 -14.97 9.30 7.84
CA ILE A 92 -16.07 8.84 6.97
C ILE A 92 -17.37 8.83 7.80
N PRO A 93 -18.45 9.51 7.35
CA PRO A 93 -19.72 9.51 8.07
C PRO A 93 -20.28 8.10 8.28
N GLY A 94 -20.75 7.80 9.49
CA GLY A 94 -21.37 6.51 9.83
C GLY A 94 -20.40 5.34 9.97
N GLN A 95 -19.09 5.57 9.87
CA GLN A 95 -18.06 4.53 10.02
C GLN A 95 -17.06 4.88 11.12
N GLN A 96 -16.65 3.87 11.88
CA GLN A 96 -15.61 3.99 12.90
C GLN A 96 -14.39 3.16 12.50
N ASP A 97 -13.26 3.84 12.23
CA ASP A 97 -12.03 3.19 11.76
C ASP A 97 -11.51 2.14 12.77
N LYS A 98 -11.77 2.34 14.07
CA LYS A 98 -11.40 1.39 15.12
C LYS A 98 -12.16 0.06 15.00
N ASP A 99 -13.46 0.12 14.71
CA ASP A 99 -14.30 -1.08 14.63
C ASP A 99 -13.97 -1.85 13.34
N LEU A 100 -13.81 -1.11 12.23
CA LEU A 100 -13.40 -1.67 10.94
C LEU A 100 -12.00 -2.30 10.98
N PHE A 101 -11.11 -1.82 11.85
CA PHE A 101 -9.82 -2.48 12.11
C PHE A 101 -10.00 -3.87 12.73
N GLN A 102 -10.85 -3.98 13.76
CA GLN A 102 -11.13 -5.27 14.41
C GLN A 102 -11.81 -6.25 13.46
N GLU A 103 -12.79 -5.78 12.68
CA GLU A 103 -13.43 -6.58 11.63
C GLU A 103 -12.41 -7.06 10.58
N THR A 104 -11.48 -6.21 10.17
CA THR A 104 -10.43 -6.58 9.22
C THR A 104 -9.51 -7.67 9.79
N LEU A 105 -9.07 -7.55 11.04
CA LEU A 105 -8.23 -8.57 11.69
C LEU A 105 -8.99 -9.89 11.86
N GLU A 106 -10.25 -9.85 12.25
CA GLU A 106 -11.08 -11.05 12.37
C GLU A 106 -11.29 -11.73 11.01
N ALA A 107 -11.57 -10.95 9.96
CA ALA A 107 -11.65 -11.48 8.61
C ALA A 107 -10.34 -12.16 8.17
N MET A 108 -9.18 -11.60 8.51
CA MET A 108 -7.88 -12.24 8.26
C MET A 108 -7.73 -13.56 9.01
N LYS A 109 -8.17 -13.64 10.27
CA LYS A 109 -8.17 -14.89 11.05
C LYS A 109 -9.05 -15.96 10.42
N ILE A 110 -10.25 -15.60 9.97
CA ILE A 110 -11.18 -16.51 9.26
C ILE A 110 -10.53 -17.04 7.97
N MET A 111 -9.79 -16.18 7.25
CA MET A 111 -9.01 -16.55 6.07
C MET A 111 -7.74 -17.37 6.41
N GLY A 112 -7.51 -17.66 7.69
CA GLY A 112 -6.42 -18.49 8.18
C GLY A 112 -5.07 -17.79 8.13
N PHE A 113 -5.02 -16.47 8.34
CA PHE A 113 -3.76 -15.73 8.54
C PHE A 113 -3.32 -15.89 10.00
N PRO A 114 -2.15 -16.50 10.25
CA PRO A 114 -1.51 -16.50 11.56
C PRO A 114 -1.28 -15.08 12.10
N ASP A 115 -1.22 -14.94 13.42
CA ASP A 115 -1.04 -13.64 14.07
C ASP A 115 0.30 -12.99 13.70
N ASP A 116 1.37 -13.76 13.49
CA ASP A 116 2.67 -13.27 13.04
C ASP A 116 2.63 -12.73 11.60
N GLU A 117 1.87 -13.36 10.69
CA GLU A 117 1.64 -12.83 9.35
C GLU A 117 0.82 -11.52 9.40
N GLN A 118 -0.19 -11.43 10.27
CA GLN A 118 -0.95 -10.20 10.48
C GLN A 118 -0.06 -9.07 11.01
N ILE A 119 0.73 -9.33 12.05
CA ILE A 119 1.67 -8.35 12.60
C ILE A 119 2.71 -7.94 11.55
N GLY A 120 3.23 -8.88 10.77
CA GLY A 120 4.16 -8.60 9.67
C GLY A 120 3.54 -7.65 8.63
N LEU A 121 2.27 -7.86 8.27
CA LEU A 121 1.54 -6.98 7.36
C LEU A 121 1.39 -5.56 7.93
N LEU A 122 0.98 -5.43 9.18
CA LEU A 122 0.83 -4.15 9.86
C LEU A 122 2.18 -3.42 10.00
N ARG A 123 3.27 -4.17 10.21
CA ARG A 123 4.63 -3.64 10.26
C ARG A 123 5.07 -3.02 8.95
N VAL A 124 4.72 -3.63 7.82
CA VAL A 124 4.98 -3.06 6.49
C VAL A 124 4.16 -1.78 6.28
N ILE A 125 2.89 -1.75 6.71
CA ILE A 125 2.03 -0.56 6.62
C ILE A 125 2.60 0.60 7.45
N ALA A 126 2.99 0.33 8.70
CA ALA A 126 3.65 1.31 9.56
C ALA A 126 4.98 1.79 8.95
N GLY A 127 5.76 0.89 8.34
CA GLY A 127 6.98 1.22 7.61
C GLY A 127 6.74 2.18 6.44
N VAL A 128 5.65 1.99 5.68
CA VAL A 128 5.26 2.92 4.59
C VAL A 128 4.93 4.30 5.14
N LEU A 129 4.21 4.41 6.26
CA LEU A 129 3.96 5.70 6.91
C LEU A 129 5.27 6.38 7.35
N GLN A 130 6.17 5.63 7.99
CA GLN A 130 7.44 6.14 8.51
C GLN A 130 8.42 6.56 7.40
N LEU A 131 8.39 5.92 6.22
CA LEU A 131 9.14 6.37 5.04
C LEU A 131 8.77 7.81 4.67
N GLY A 132 7.51 8.19 4.84
CA GLY A 132 7.02 9.54 4.60
C GLY A 132 7.69 10.60 5.47
N ASN A 133 8.25 10.22 6.62
CA ASN A 133 8.84 11.15 7.58
C ASN A 133 10.34 11.37 7.38
N ILE A 134 10.98 10.64 6.47
CA ILE A 134 12.39 10.85 6.13
C ILE A 134 12.53 12.20 5.40
N ALA A 135 13.40 13.05 5.93
CA ALA A 135 13.67 14.38 5.39
C ALA A 135 15.15 14.53 5.03
N PHE A 136 15.40 14.90 3.77
CA PHE A 136 16.74 15.22 3.28
C PHE A 136 16.97 16.73 3.27
N LYS A 137 18.20 17.14 3.59
CA LYS A 137 18.69 18.51 3.42
C LYS A 137 19.78 18.56 2.36
N LYS A 138 19.86 19.67 1.66
CA LYS A 138 20.97 19.98 0.76
C LYS A 138 22.20 20.35 1.58
N GLU A 139 23.37 19.84 1.22
CA GLU A 139 24.62 20.31 1.82
C GLU A 139 24.93 21.77 1.46
N ARG A 140 25.77 22.45 2.25
CA ARG A 140 26.06 23.89 2.05
C ARG A 140 26.85 24.17 0.78
N ASN A 141 27.77 23.28 0.42
CA ASN A 141 28.76 23.51 -0.64
C ASN A 141 28.55 22.61 -1.86
N THR A 142 27.58 21.70 -1.82
CA THR A 142 27.30 20.74 -2.90
C THR A 142 25.78 20.60 -3.05
N ASP A 143 25.33 20.07 -4.20
CA ASP A 143 23.91 19.73 -4.39
C ASP A 143 23.53 18.38 -3.76
N GLN A 144 24.41 17.78 -2.95
CA GLN A 144 24.21 16.44 -2.39
C GLN A 144 23.16 16.45 -1.27
N ALA A 145 22.41 15.36 -1.21
CA ALA A 145 21.50 15.06 -0.12
C ALA A 145 22.28 14.65 1.13
N SER A 146 21.85 15.15 2.26
CA SER A 146 22.25 14.73 3.60
C SER A 146 21.01 14.37 4.41
N MET A 147 21.17 13.49 5.41
CA MET A 147 20.12 13.11 6.36
C MET A 147 20.58 13.44 7.79
N PRO A 148 20.47 14.70 8.25
CA PRO A 148 21.00 15.10 9.56
C PRO A 148 20.23 14.48 10.72
N ASP A 149 18.91 14.32 10.57
CA ASP A 149 18.06 13.55 11.48
C ASP A 149 17.67 12.25 10.79
N ASN A 150 18.19 11.13 11.30
CA ASN A 150 17.90 9.80 10.78
C ASN A 150 16.88 9.03 11.65
N THR A 151 16.20 9.69 12.60
CA THR A 151 15.24 9.03 13.51
C THR A 151 14.15 8.28 12.73
N ALA A 152 13.55 8.91 11.71
CA ALA A 152 12.55 8.26 10.86
C ALA A 152 13.14 7.05 10.11
N ALA A 153 14.37 7.16 9.60
CA ALA A 153 15.05 6.05 8.93
C ALA A 153 15.35 4.90 9.90
N GLN A 154 15.73 5.18 11.15
CA GLN A 154 15.91 4.16 12.18
C GLN A 154 14.60 3.41 12.47
N LYS A 155 13.46 4.13 12.60
CA LYS A 155 12.14 3.50 12.77
C LYS A 155 11.77 2.59 11.61
N VAL A 156 11.91 3.08 10.37
CA VAL A 156 11.69 2.27 9.15
C VAL A 156 12.57 1.02 9.16
N CYS A 157 13.86 1.18 9.45
CA CYS A 157 14.83 0.09 9.42
C CYS A 157 14.55 -0.96 10.50
N HIS A 158 14.13 -0.52 11.69
CA HIS A 158 13.68 -1.41 12.77
C HIS A 158 12.45 -2.22 12.35
N LEU A 159 11.43 -1.56 11.79
CA LEU A 159 10.21 -2.21 11.32
C LEU A 159 10.48 -3.18 10.16
N LEU A 160 11.40 -2.87 9.26
CA LEU A 160 11.67 -3.71 8.08
C LEU A 160 12.82 -4.71 8.30
N GLY A 161 13.45 -4.71 9.49
CA GLY A 161 14.55 -5.62 9.82
C GLY A 161 15.81 -5.41 8.98
N ILE A 162 16.10 -4.15 8.61
CA ILE A 162 17.27 -3.78 7.78
C ILE A 162 18.25 -2.89 8.56
N ASN A 163 19.53 -2.89 8.15
CA ASN A 163 20.54 -2.04 8.78
C ASN A 163 20.39 -0.57 8.35
N VAL A 164 20.31 0.35 9.32
CA VAL A 164 20.11 1.78 9.04
C VAL A 164 21.27 2.43 8.29
N ASN A 165 22.51 2.01 8.53
CA ASN A 165 23.68 2.58 7.85
C ASN A 165 23.69 2.15 6.38
N ASP A 166 23.38 0.88 6.11
CA ASP A 166 23.30 0.38 4.74
C ASP A 166 22.10 0.98 3.99
N PHE A 167 20.96 1.12 4.64
CA PHE A 167 19.79 1.83 4.08
C PHE A 167 20.14 3.28 3.72
N THR A 168 20.73 4.02 4.67
CA THR A 168 21.10 5.43 4.46
C THR A 168 22.12 5.56 3.33
N ARG A 169 23.13 4.68 3.30
CA ARG A 169 24.13 4.65 2.22
C ARG A 169 23.48 4.31 0.87
N ALA A 170 22.56 3.35 0.83
CA ALA A 170 21.88 2.95 -0.40
C ALA A 170 21.01 4.07 -0.99
N ILE A 171 20.40 4.90 -0.13
CA ILE A 171 19.60 6.05 -0.58
C ILE A 171 20.48 7.24 -0.98
N LEU A 172 21.50 7.59 -0.20
CA LEU A 172 22.32 8.79 -0.45
C LEU A 172 23.43 8.54 -1.48
N MET A 173 23.99 7.33 -1.53
CA MET A 173 25.11 6.93 -2.38
C MET A 173 24.88 5.52 -2.99
N PRO A 174 23.83 5.35 -3.82
CA PRO A 174 23.55 4.07 -4.46
C PRO A 174 24.73 3.58 -5.30
N ARG A 175 24.94 2.26 -5.27
CA ARG A 175 25.89 1.57 -6.15
C ARG A 175 25.20 1.27 -7.47
N ILE A 176 25.66 1.92 -8.53
CA ILE A 176 25.10 1.79 -9.88
C ILE A 176 26.05 0.93 -10.70
N LYS A 177 25.50 -0.12 -11.35
CA LYS A 177 26.27 -0.93 -12.29
C LYS A 177 26.34 -0.21 -13.63
N VAL A 178 27.55 0.04 -14.12
CA VAL A 178 27.81 0.68 -15.42
C VAL A 178 28.70 -0.26 -16.23
N GLY A 179 28.11 -0.96 -17.20
CA GLY A 179 28.80 -2.03 -17.92
C GLY A 179 29.19 -3.19 -16.99
N ARG A 180 30.50 -3.39 -16.80
CA ARG A 180 31.05 -4.42 -15.91
C ARG A 180 31.40 -3.90 -14.51
N ASP A 181 31.49 -2.58 -14.33
CA ASP A 181 31.95 -1.96 -13.08
C ASP A 181 30.79 -1.41 -12.24
N TYR A 182 31.09 -1.09 -10.97
CA TYR A 182 30.16 -0.43 -10.06
C TYR A 182 30.70 0.93 -9.66
N VAL A 183 29.87 1.95 -9.80
CA VAL A 183 30.17 3.33 -9.42
C VAL A 183 29.23 3.74 -8.29
N GLN A 184 29.77 4.43 -7.28
CA GLN A 184 28.95 5.10 -6.27
C GLN A 184 28.68 6.53 -6.72
N LYS A 185 27.41 6.94 -6.71
CA LYS A 185 27.00 8.29 -7.10
C LYS A 185 26.18 8.92 -5.98
N ALA A 186 26.68 10.03 -5.43
CA ALA A 186 25.92 10.84 -4.49
C ALA A 186 24.62 11.36 -5.14
N GLN A 187 23.50 11.27 -4.43
CA GLN A 187 22.20 11.75 -4.89
C GLN A 187 21.99 13.21 -4.48
N THR A 188 21.23 13.95 -5.28
CA THR A 188 20.69 15.26 -4.85
C THR A 188 19.50 15.05 -3.91
N LYS A 189 19.08 16.12 -3.23
CA LYS A 189 17.89 16.11 -2.37
C LYS A 189 16.67 15.57 -3.12
N GLU A 190 16.42 16.07 -4.33
CA GLU A 190 15.25 15.75 -5.15
C GLU A 190 15.29 14.27 -5.58
N GLN A 191 16.47 13.76 -5.92
CA GLN A 191 16.66 12.34 -6.25
C GLN A 191 16.39 11.43 -5.05
N ALA A 192 16.86 11.81 -3.87
CA ALA A 192 16.63 11.06 -2.64
C ALA A 192 15.15 11.08 -2.21
N ASP A 193 14.48 12.25 -2.28
CA ASP A 193 13.04 12.37 -2.03
C ASP A 193 12.24 11.48 -3.00
N PHE A 194 12.54 11.54 -4.31
CA PHE A 194 11.89 10.69 -5.31
C PHE A 194 12.13 9.19 -5.05
N ALA A 195 13.36 8.81 -4.65
CA ALA A 195 13.68 7.42 -4.35
C ALA A 195 12.90 6.88 -3.15
N ILE A 196 12.74 7.67 -2.07
CA ILE A 196 11.92 7.28 -0.91
C ILE A 196 10.44 7.15 -1.28
N GLU A 197 9.89 8.09 -2.05
CA GLU A 197 8.51 8.00 -2.54
C GLU A 197 8.29 6.78 -3.44
N ALA A 198 9.23 6.50 -4.34
CA ALA A 198 9.19 5.32 -5.19
C ALA A 198 9.27 4.03 -4.37
N LEU A 199 10.13 4.00 -3.34
CA LEU A 199 10.26 2.87 -2.43
C LEU A 199 8.97 2.62 -1.63
N ALA A 200 8.33 3.68 -1.13
CA ALA A 200 7.07 3.58 -0.40
C ALA A 200 5.96 3.00 -1.29
N LYS A 201 5.80 3.54 -2.51
CA LYS A 201 4.85 3.04 -3.52
C LYS A 201 5.10 1.56 -3.84
N ALA A 202 6.35 1.18 -4.09
CA ALA A 202 6.72 -0.19 -4.42
C ALA A 202 6.52 -1.15 -3.25
N THR A 203 6.83 -0.72 -2.03
CA THR A 203 6.62 -1.50 -0.80
C THR A 203 5.14 -1.80 -0.59
N TYR A 204 4.28 -0.79 -0.70
CA TYR A 204 2.83 -0.97 -0.57
C TYR A 204 2.26 -1.86 -1.68
N GLU A 205 2.66 -1.64 -2.94
CA GLU A 205 2.22 -2.46 -4.07
C GLU A 205 2.59 -3.94 -3.90
N ARG A 206 3.84 -4.23 -3.48
CA ARG A 206 4.30 -5.60 -3.25
C ARG A 206 3.59 -6.27 -2.08
N MET A 207 3.33 -5.51 -1.01
CA MET A 207 2.53 -5.97 0.13
C MET A 207 1.11 -6.34 -0.32
N PHE A 208 0.46 -5.48 -1.10
CA PHE A 208 -0.89 -5.75 -1.62
C PHE A 208 -0.92 -6.99 -2.52
N ARG A 209 0.04 -7.15 -3.42
CA ARG A 209 0.17 -8.36 -4.26
C ARG A 209 0.37 -9.61 -3.43
N TRP A 210 1.21 -9.55 -2.39
CA TRP A 210 1.42 -10.66 -1.46
C TRP A 210 0.12 -11.02 -0.72
N LEU A 211 -0.64 -10.02 -0.27
CA LEU A 211 -1.92 -10.22 0.40
C LEU A 211 -2.92 -10.96 -0.51
N VAL A 212 -3.06 -10.53 -1.76
CA VAL A 212 -3.95 -11.18 -2.75
C VAL A 212 -3.51 -12.62 -3.01
N MET A 213 -2.21 -12.86 -3.21
CA MET A 213 -1.67 -14.21 -3.35
C MET A 213 -1.98 -15.08 -2.13
N ARG A 214 -1.84 -14.53 -0.92
CA ARG A 214 -2.10 -15.24 0.33
C ARG A 214 -3.58 -15.56 0.53
N ILE A 215 -4.48 -14.66 0.09
CA ILE A 215 -5.93 -14.89 0.03
C ILE A 215 -6.24 -16.01 -0.98
N ASN A 216 -5.69 -15.96 -2.19
CA ASN A 216 -5.91 -16.98 -3.21
C ASN A 216 -5.47 -18.38 -2.74
N LYS A 217 -4.33 -18.48 -2.04
CA LYS A 217 -3.88 -19.74 -1.44
C LYS A 217 -4.88 -20.31 -0.42
N ALA A 218 -5.60 -19.43 0.30
CA ALA A 218 -6.62 -19.84 1.26
C ALA A 218 -7.95 -20.23 0.59
N LEU A 219 -8.27 -19.64 -0.57
CA LEU A 219 -9.47 -19.93 -1.37
C LEU A 219 -9.35 -21.19 -2.24
N ASP A 220 -8.12 -21.53 -2.66
CA ASP A 220 -7.84 -22.66 -3.56
C ASP A 220 -7.47 -23.96 -2.80
N LYS A 221 -8.13 -24.23 -1.67
CA LYS A 221 -7.80 -25.40 -0.81
C LYS A 221 -8.20 -26.74 -1.43
N THR A 222 -9.09 -26.76 -2.41
CA THR A 222 -9.64 -27.97 -3.01
C THR A 222 -9.10 -28.16 -4.43
N LYS A 223 -8.23 -29.15 -4.64
CA LYS A 223 -7.72 -29.56 -5.97
C LYS A 223 -8.78 -30.16 -6.91
N ARG A 224 -10.07 -29.96 -6.64
CA ARG A 224 -11.15 -30.47 -7.49
C ARG A 224 -11.13 -29.67 -8.79
N GLN A 225 -11.03 -30.35 -9.93
CA GLN A 225 -11.20 -29.69 -11.22
C GLN A 225 -12.65 -29.18 -11.30
N GLY A 226 -12.80 -27.85 -11.33
CA GLY A 226 -14.09 -27.23 -11.61
C GLY A 226 -14.54 -27.60 -13.03
N ALA A 227 -15.84 -27.82 -13.20
CA ALA A 227 -16.46 -28.05 -14.50
C ALA A 227 -16.78 -26.73 -15.22
N SER A 228 -17.13 -25.69 -14.46
CA SER A 228 -17.48 -24.36 -14.95
C SER A 228 -17.02 -23.27 -13.97
N PHE A 229 -17.07 -22.00 -14.41
CA PHE A 229 -16.79 -20.86 -13.54
C PHE A 229 -17.68 -19.66 -13.87
N ILE A 230 -17.88 -18.79 -12.88
CA ILE A 230 -18.47 -17.46 -13.05
C ILE A 230 -17.38 -16.43 -12.75
N GLY A 231 -17.17 -15.51 -13.69
CA GLY A 231 -16.26 -14.38 -13.54
C GLY A 231 -17.03 -13.12 -13.16
N ILE A 232 -16.61 -12.45 -12.09
CA ILE A 232 -17.16 -11.18 -11.63
C ILE A 232 -16.05 -10.13 -11.79
N LEU A 233 -16.24 -9.21 -12.73
CA LEU A 233 -15.33 -8.09 -12.94
C LEU A 233 -15.85 -6.86 -12.18
N ASP A 234 -15.01 -6.30 -11.32
CA ASP A 234 -15.27 -5.06 -10.59
C ASP A 234 -14.03 -4.16 -10.75
N ILE A 235 -14.17 -3.10 -11.54
CA ILE A 235 -13.10 -2.16 -11.83
C ILE A 235 -13.45 -0.78 -11.29
N ALA A 236 -12.43 0.01 -10.95
CA ALA A 236 -12.61 1.43 -10.67
C ALA A 236 -13.37 2.10 -11.83
N GLY A 237 -14.41 2.84 -11.49
CA GLY A 237 -15.25 3.53 -12.47
C GLY A 237 -14.49 4.64 -13.19
N PHE A 238 -15.13 5.21 -14.22
CA PHE A 238 -14.57 6.33 -14.97
C PHE A 238 -14.39 7.57 -14.08
N GLU A 239 -13.21 8.19 -14.14
CA GLU A 239 -12.84 9.31 -13.27
C GLU A 239 -12.51 10.57 -14.07
N ILE A 240 -13.00 11.70 -13.57
CA ILE A 240 -12.69 13.04 -14.09
C ILE A 240 -12.35 13.93 -12.89
N PHE A 241 -11.07 14.25 -12.76
CA PHE A 241 -10.55 15.19 -11.77
C PHE A 241 -9.90 16.40 -12.45
N GLU A 242 -9.57 17.43 -11.66
CA GLU A 242 -8.79 18.59 -12.13
C GLU A 242 -7.42 18.19 -12.66
N LEU A 243 -6.77 17.22 -12.02
CA LEU A 243 -5.51 16.62 -12.45
C LEU A 243 -5.69 15.10 -12.58
N ASN A 244 -5.58 14.59 -13.81
CA ASN A 244 -5.59 13.15 -14.10
C ASN A 244 -4.15 12.71 -14.41
N SER A 245 -3.61 11.76 -13.66
CA SER A 245 -2.29 11.20 -13.91
C SER A 245 -2.36 10.02 -14.89
N PHE A 246 -1.21 9.38 -15.13
CA PHE A 246 -1.13 8.19 -15.97
C PHE A 246 -2.04 7.04 -15.46
N GLU A 247 -2.19 6.91 -14.14
CA GLU A 247 -3.08 5.94 -13.53
C GLU A 247 -4.55 6.14 -13.95
N GLN A 248 -5.07 7.37 -13.92
CA GLN A 248 -6.44 7.66 -14.39
C GLN A 248 -6.61 7.37 -15.89
N LEU A 249 -5.59 7.65 -16.71
CA LEU A 249 -5.63 7.29 -18.14
C LEU A 249 -5.81 5.77 -18.33
N CYS A 250 -5.05 4.95 -17.60
CA CYS A 250 -5.18 3.50 -17.67
C CYS A 250 -6.56 2.99 -17.18
N ILE A 251 -7.10 3.60 -16.12
CA ILE A 251 -8.43 3.25 -15.60
C ILE A 251 -9.51 3.60 -16.61
N ASN A 252 -9.50 4.83 -17.11
CA ASN A 252 -10.50 5.32 -18.06
C ASN A 252 -10.43 4.56 -19.40
N TYR A 253 -9.23 4.27 -19.90
CA TYR A 253 -9.05 3.45 -21.10
C TYR A 253 -9.64 2.03 -20.93
N THR A 254 -9.50 1.44 -19.73
CA THR A 254 -10.09 0.13 -19.45
C THR A 254 -11.62 0.22 -19.42
N ASN A 255 -12.19 1.28 -18.85
CA ASN A 255 -13.64 1.52 -18.85
C ASN A 255 -14.18 1.67 -20.28
N GLU A 256 -13.50 2.44 -21.14
CA GLU A 256 -13.83 2.56 -22.56
C GLU A 256 -13.85 1.20 -23.27
N LYS A 257 -12.90 0.32 -22.94
CA LYS A 257 -12.83 -1.04 -23.50
C LYS A 257 -13.93 -1.98 -23.00
N LEU A 258 -14.45 -1.77 -21.80
CA LEU A 258 -15.56 -2.54 -21.25
C LEU A 258 -16.93 -2.09 -21.78
N GLN A 259 -17.03 -0.84 -22.25
CA GLN A 259 -18.25 -0.29 -22.82
C GLN A 259 -18.46 -0.65 -24.30
N GLN A 260 -17.37 -0.99 -25.02
CA GLN A 260 -17.39 -1.47 -26.41
C GLN A 260 -18.04 -2.85 -26.53
#